data_AF-A0A7L5CB24-F1
#
_entry.id   AF-A0A7L5CB24-F1
#
_cell.length_a   1.000
_cell.length_b   1.000
_cell.length_c   1.000
_cell.angle_alpha   90.00
_cell.angle_beta   90.00
_cell.angle_gamma   90.00
#
_symmetry.space_group_name_H-M   'P 1'
#
loop_
_entity.id
_entity.type
_entity.pdbx_description
1 polymer ?
#
loop_
_entity_poly.entity_id
_entity_poly.type
_entity_poly.pdbx_seq_one_letter_code
_entity_poly.pdbx_strand_id
1 'polypeptide(L)'
;MKKNKKNKVVVILVTLIALVLIFTSTGYYFYHKSVLKKQEEAKKATELAAMPKPSSYCLMTYEISTDNGKTWTKKVIDNGQKVTYQAECWKKYLEIIKDFQPETAKDGSWIGKMKDGKLISKPSLQISEQPFDPNAKQPKTESPPQEDPTNDYEANLQPSN
;
A
#
# COMPACT_ATOMS: atom_id res chain seq x y z
N MET A 1 47.23 -9.90 54.79
CA MET A 1 45.84 -10.29 54.40
C MET A 1 44.85 -9.14 54.15
N LYS A 2 45.02 -7.91 54.68
CA LYS A 2 44.03 -6.81 54.55
C LYS A 2 43.82 -6.23 53.13
N LYS A 3 44.82 -6.27 52.25
CA LYS A 3 44.79 -5.66 50.90
C LYS A 3 43.83 -6.40 49.93
N ASN A 4 43.79 -7.73 50.01
CA ASN A 4 42.89 -8.57 49.19
C ASN A 4 41.41 -8.39 49.54
N LYS A 5 41.09 -8.06 50.81
CA LYS A 5 39.70 -7.85 51.23
C LYS A 5 39.12 -6.53 50.69
N LYS A 6 39.93 -5.46 50.64
CA LYS A 6 39.53 -4.16 50.07
C LYS A 6 39.30 -4.24 48.56
N ASN A 7 40.18 -4.90 47.80
CA ASN A 7 39.99 -5.06 46.35
C ASN A 7 38.74 -5.88 46.01
N LYS A 8 38.43 -6.94 46.78
CA LYS A 8 37.19 -7.71 46.59
C LYS A 8 35.93 -6.87 46.85
N VAL A 9 35.94 -6.01 47.87
CA VAL A 9 34.81 -5.12 48.17
C VAL A 9 34.62 -4.07 47.06
N VAL A 10 35.70 -3.49 46.53
CA VAL A 10 35.63 -2.52 45.41
C VAL A 10 35.08 -3.19 44.14
N VAL A 11 35.53 -4.41 43.82
CA VAL A 11 35.02 -5.17 42.66
C VAL A 11 33.53 -5.46 42.80
N ILE A 12 33.07 -5.90 43.98
CA ILE A 12 31.63 -6.15 44.22
C ILE A 12 30.81 -4.87 44.06
N LEU A 13 31.30 -3.74 44.57
CA LEU A 13 30.60 -2.45 44.49
C LEU A 13 30.46 -1.97 43.04
N VAL A 14 31.54 -2.07 42.25
CA VAL A 14 31.52 -1.68 40.82
C VAL A 14 30.57 -2.58 40.02
N THR A 15 30.54 -3.89 40.29
CA THR A 15 29.61 -4.81 39.63
C THR A 15 28.15 -4.49 39.96
N LEU A 16 27.85 -4.12 41.21
CA LEU A 16 26.49 -3.71 41.62
C LEU A 16 26.05 -2.42 40.92
N ILE A 17 26.94 -1.43 40.83
CA ILE A 17 26.66 -0.16 40.12
C ILE A 17 26.42 -0.43 38.63
N ALA A 18 27.26 -1.27 37.99
CA ALA A 18 27.08 -1.65 36.59
C ALA A 18 25.74 -2.34 36.35
N LEU A 19 25.33 -3.25 37.25
CA LEU A 19 24.02 -3.91 37.16
C LEU A 19 22.86 -2.90 37.26
N VAL A 20 22.92 -1.94 38.18
CA VAL A 20 21.88 -0.90 38.32
C VAL A 20 21.76 -0.05 37.05
N LEU A 21 22.87 0.31 36.41
CA LEU A 21 22.86 1.05 35.13
C LEU A 21 22.26 0.22 33.99
N ILE A 22 22.53 -1.08 33.94
CA ILE A 22 21.94 -1.98 32.94
C ILE A 22 20.42 -2.07 33.14
N PHE A 23 19.94 -2.28 34.38
CA PHE A 23 18.51 -2.40 34.65
C PHE A 23 17.74 -1.10 34.39
N THR A 24 18.30 0.05 34.78
CA THR A 24 17.68 1.36 34.55
C THR A 24 17.62 1.72 33.06
N SER A 25 18.70 1.50 32.30
CA SER A 25 18.68 1.76 30.85
C SER A 25 17.71 0.83 30.11
N THR A 26 17.64 -0.44 30.51
CA THR A 26 16.71 -1.42 29.92
C THR A 26 15.26 -1.03 30.21
N GLY A 27 14.95 -0.67 31.46
CA GLY A 27 13.61 -0.20 31.86
C GLY A 27 13.21 1.07 31.11
N TYR A 28 14.12 2.03 30.98
CA TYR A 28 13.90 3.26 30.22
C TYR A 28 13.64 3.00 28.73
N TYR A 29 14.40 2.09 28.11
CA TYR A 29 14.19 1.70 26.71
C TYR A 29 12.81 1.08 26.47
N PHE A 30 12.38 0.13 27.31
CA PHE A 30 11.05 -0.49 27.17
C PHE A 30 9.91 0.49 27.44
N TYR A 31 10.08 1.39 28.42
CA TYR A 31 9.12 2.45 28.70
C TYR A 31 8.95 3.37 27.47
N HIS A 32 10.03 3.91 26.91
CA HIS A 32 9.97 4.78 25.73
C HIS A 32 9.37 4.07 24.52
N LYS A 33 9.76 2.80 24.28
CA LYS A 33 9.18 1.99 23.21
C LYS A 33 7.66 1.83 23.38
N SER A 34 7.18 1.62 24.60
CA SER A 34 5.74 1.50 24.88
C SER A 34 4.98 2.83 24.67
N VAL A 35 5.58 3.96 25.05
CA VAL A 35 4.99 5.30 24.86
C VAL A 35 4.89 5.64 23.37
N LEU A 36 5.96 5.38 22.61
CA LEU A 36 5.96 5.57 21.16
C LEU A 36 4.88 4.73 20.48
N LYS A 37 4.75 3.46 20.87
CA LYS A 37 3.69 2.58 20.35
C LYS A 37 2.29 3.14 20.65
N LYS A 38 2.04 3.60 21.87
CA LYS A 38 0.75 4.22 22.23
C LYS A 38 0.48 5.49 21.43
N GLN A 39 1.49 6.33 21.20
CA GLN A 39 1.33 7.52 20.36
C GLN A 39 1.05 7.18 18.90
N GLU A 40 1.71 6.16 18.35
CA GLU A 40 1.48 5.71 16.98
C GLU A 40 0.07 5.14 16.82
N GLU A 41 -0.39 4.31 17.77
CA GLU A 41 -1.76 3.79 17.80
C GLU A 41 -2.79 4.91 17.93
N ALA A 42 -2.54 5.89 18.81
CA ALA A 42 -3.39 7.06 18.97
C ALA A 42 -3.45 7.91 17.68
N LYS A 43 -2.30 8.16 17.04
CA LYS A 43 -2.24 8.86 15.74
C LYS A 43 -3.01 8.13 14.66
N LYS A 44 -2.82 6.80 14.53
CA LYS A 44 -3.57 5.97 13.58
C LYS A 44 -5.07 6.02 13.86
N ALA A 45 -5.49 5.98 15.12
CA ALA A 45 -6.90 6.06 15.49
C ALA A 45 -7.49 7.44 15.19
N THR A 46 -6.75 8.53 15.45
CA THR A 46 -7.17 9.90 15.10
C THR A 46 -7.26 10.09 13.59
N GLU A 47 -6.28 9.58 12.83
CA GLU A 47 -6.27 9.62 11.37
C GLU A 47 -7.46 8.83 10.81
N LEU A 48 -7.72 7.63 11.31
CA LEU A 48 -8.86 6.81 10.92
C LEU A 48 -10.20 7.49 11.23
N ALA A 49 -10.30 8.17 12.38
CA ALA A 49 -11.50 8.91 12.77
C ALA A 49 -11.71 10.20 11.94
N ALA A 50 -10.63 10.77 11.40
CA ALA A 50 -10.66 11.93 10.53
C ALA A 50 -10.86 11.58 9.04
N MET A 51 -10.82 10.30 8.67
CA MET A 51 -11.08 9.89 7.29
C MET A 51 -12.51 10.27 6.90
N PRO A 52 -12.72 10.76 5.66
CA PRO A 52 -14.06 11.02 5.14
C PRO A 52 -14.89 9.73 5.15
N LYS A 53 -16.21 9.79 5.07
CA LYS A 53 -16.98 8.53 4.91
C LYS A 53 -16.65 7.91 3.53
N PRO A 54 -16.63 6.57 3.42
CA PRO A 54 -16.47 5.94 2.12
C PRO A 54 -17.65 6.35 1.22
N SER A 55 -17.34 6.81 0.02
CA SER A 55 -18.32 7.33 -0.95
C SER A 55 -18.08 6.82 -2.37
N SER A 56 -17.11 5.92 -2.56
CA SER A 56 -16.71 5.43 -3.87
C SER A 56 -17.11 3.97 -4.04
N TYR A 57 -17.42 3.60 -5.27
CA TYR A 57 -17.59 2.23 -5.73
C TYR A 57 -16.46 1.93 -6.71
N CYS A 58 -15.94 0.70 -6.72
CA CYS A 58 -14.91 0.34 -7.70
C CYS A 58 -15.15 -1.01 -8.37
N LEU A 59 -15.04 -0.99 -9.70
CA LEU A 59 -15.06 -2.18 -10.54
C LEU A 59 -13.62 -2.51 -10.93
N MET A 60 -13.18 -3.71 -10.55
CA MET A 60 -11.81 -4.17 -10.74
C MET A 60 -11.82 -5.47 -11.50
N THR A 61 -11.17 -5.50 -12.66
CA THR A 61 -11.15 -6.68 -13.53
C THR A 61 -9.80 -6.89 -14.17
N TYR A 62 -9.48 -8.13 -14.50
CA TYR A 62 -8.33 -8.48 -15.34
C TYR A 62 -8.67 -9.72 -16.17
N GLU A 63 -7.93 -9.97 -17.23
CA GLU A 63 -8.00 -11.23 -17.97
C GLU A 63 -6.89 -12.16 -17.47
N ILE A 64 -7.19 -13.45 -17.27
CA ILE A 64 -6.22 -14.46 -16.84
C ILE A 64 -6.17 -15.61 -17.85
N SER A 65 -4.98 -16.12 -18.10
CA SER A 65 -4.73 -17.32 -18.88
C SER A 65 -3.95 -18.35 -18.07
N THR A 66 -4.43 -19.59 -18.11
CA THR A 66 -3.79 -20.76 -17.49
C THR A 66 -3.14 -21.69 -18.51
N ASP A 67 -3.24 -21.37 -19.80
CA ASP A 67 -2.81 -22.20 -20.92
C ASP A 67 -1.77 -21.48 -21.81
N ASN A 68 -0.95 -20.63 -21.18
CA ASN A 68 0.12 -19.83 -21.81
C ASN A 68 -0.40 -18.86 -22.89
N GLY A 69 -1.51 -18.19 -22.60
CA GLY A 69 -2.05 -17.10 -23.43
C GLY A 69 -2.91 -17.57 -24.60
N LYS A 70 -3.30 -18.85 -24.65
CA LYS A 70 -4.19 -19.37 -25.70
C LYS A 70 -5.64 -18.97 -25.45
N THR A 71 -6.09 -19.07 -24.20
CA THR A 71 -7.42 -18.63 -23.78
C THR A 71 -7.31 -17.63 -22.64
N TRP A 72 -8.22 -16.65 -22.67
CA TRP A 72 -8.28 -15.56 -21.69
C TRP A 72 -9.66 -15.56 -21.05
N THR A 73 -9.69 -15.60 -19.72
CA THR A 73 -10.93 -15.53 -18.95
C THR A 73 -10.95 -14.24 -18.15
N LYS A 74 -12.02 -13.46 -18.27
CA LYS A 74 -12.20 -12.25 -17.47
C LYS A 74 -12.48 -12.63 -16.01
N LYS A 75 -11.70 -12.07 -15.10
CA LYS A 75 -11.87 -12.21 -13.66
C LYS A 75 -12.28 -10.88 -13.05
N VAL A 76 -13.33 -10.92 -12.25
CA VAL A 76 -13.81 -9.78 -11.45
C VAL A 76 -13.28 -9.94 -10.05
N ILE A 77 -12.62 -8.90 -9.54
CA ILE A 77 -12.07 -8.86 -8.18
C ILE A 77 -13.00 -8.08 -7.27
N ASP A 78 -13.43 -6.92 -7.75
CA ASP A 78 -14.44 -6.10 -7.11
C ASP A 78 -15.49 -5.78 -8.17
N ASN A 79 -16.75 -6.02 -7.83
CA ASN A 79 -17.87 -5.82 -8.75
C ASN A 79 -18.48 -4.43 -8.63
N GLY A 80 -17.93 -3.56 -7.76
CA GLY A 80 -18.37 -2.18 -7.63
C GLY A 80 -19.76 -2.02 -7.01
N GLN A 81 -20.26 -3.01 -6.28
CA GLN A 81 -21.55 -2.90 -5.57
C GLN A 81 -21.42 -2.38 -4.15
N LYS A 82 -20.22 -2.48 -3.57
CA LYS A 82 -19.97 -2.08 -2.18
C LYS A 82 -19.27 -0.72 -2.15
N VAL A 83 -19.80 0.18 -1.33
CA VAL A 83 -19.14 1.47 -1.05
C VAL A 83 -17.85 1.24 -0.26
N THR A 84 -16.80 1.95 -0.64
CA THR A 84 -15.44 1.84 -0.10
C THR A 84 -14.72 3.18 -0.27
N TYR A 85 -13.50 3.25 0.23
CA TYR A 85 -12.63 4.38 0.02
C TYR A 85 -11.94 4.27 -1.34
N GLN A 86 -11.84 5.38 -2.06
CA GLN A 86 -11.04 5.44 -3.29
C GLN A 86 -9.60 4.94 -3.09
N ALA A 87 -8.99 5.28 -1.95
CA ALA A 87 -7.65 4.79 -1.60
C ALA A 87 -7.59 3.26 -1.41
N GLU A 88 -8.64 2.63 -0.88
CA GLU A 88 -8.72 1.18 -0.75
C GLU A 88 -8.82 0.50 -2.13
N CYS A 89 -9.57 1.09 -3.07
CA CYS A 89 -9.64 0.60 -4.45
C CYS A 89 -8.26 0.64 -5.12
N TRP A 90 -7.55 1.76 -5.02
CA TRP A 90 -6.19 1.88 -5.54
C TRP A 90 -5.23 0.91 -4.88
N LYS A 91 -5.28 0.76 -3.55
CA LYS A 91 -4.44 -0.18 -2.82
C LYS A 91 -4.65 -1.62 -3.30
N LYS A 92 -5.90 -2.07 -3.44
CA LYS A 92 -6.20 -3.39 -3.99
C LYS A 92 -5.69 -3.52 -5.43
N TYR A 93 -5.87 -2.49 -6.26
CA TYR A 93 -5.44 -2.51 -7.67
C TYR A 93 -3.93 -2.70 -7.78
N LEU A 94 -3.18 -1.86 -7.06
CA LEU A 94 -1.73 -1.94 -6.97
C LEU A 94 -1.27 -3.29 -6.46
N GLU A 95 -1.98 -3.90 -5.52
CA GLU A 95 -1.64 -5.23 -5.03
C GLU A 95 -1.71 -6.33 -6.10
N ILE A 96 -2.64 -6.21 -7.06
CA ILE A 96 -2.76 -7.15 -8.18
C ILE A 96 -1.63 -6.95 -9.18
N ILE A 97 -1.33 -5.70 -9.50
CA ILE A 97 -0.31 -5.37 -10.50
C ILE A 97 1.11 -5.32 -9.94
N LYS A 98 1.32 -5.41 -8.62
CA LYS A 98 2.65 -5.35 -7.99
C LYS A 98 3.62 -6.40 -8.53
N ASP A 99 3.08 -7.56 -8.89
CA ASP A 99 3.84 -8.71 -9.37
C ASP A 99 3.73 -8.85 -10.90
N PHE A 100 3.08 -7.90 -11.58
CA PHE A 100 2.91 -7.89 -13.02
C PHE A 100 4.19 -7.42 -13.70
N GLN A 101 4.90 -8.35 -14.35
CA GLN A 101 6.03 -8.03 -15.22
C GLN A 101 5.52 -7.89 -16.65
N PRO A 102 5.44 -6.66 -17.22
CA PRO A 102 4.89 -6.44 -18.54
C PRO A 102 5.81 -7.05 -19.62
N GLU A 103 5.22 -7.88 -20.46
CA GLU A 103 5.80 -8.44 -21.68
C GLU A 103 4.85 -8.12 -22.85
N THR A 104 5.42 -7.98 -24.05
CA THR A 104 4.61 -7.79 -25.25
C THR A 104 4.28 -9.16 -25.85
N ALA A 105 2.99 -9.46 -25.98
CA ALA A 105 2.52 -10.64 -26.68
C ALA A 105 2.74 -10.51 -28.20
N LYS A 106 2.59 -11.62 -28.92
CA LYS A 106 2.78 -11.68 -30.39
C LYS A 106 1.83 -10.76 -31.17
N ASP A 107 0.70 -10.40 -30.58
CA ASP A 107 -0.32 -9.51 -31.13
C ASP A 107 -0.10 -8.04 -30.73
N GLY A 108 1.00 -7.72 -30.05
CA GLY A 108 1.30 -6.37 -29.55
C GLY A 108 0.59 -6.01 -28.24
N SER A 109 -0.23 -6.90 -27.68
CA SER A 109 -0.90 -6.64 -26.40
C SER A 109 0.08 -6.77 -25.22
N TRP A 110 -0.18 -5.98 -24.17
CA TRP A 110 0.58 -6.07 -22.93
C TRP A 110 0.04 -7.22 -22.09
N ILE A 111 0.88 -8.22 -21.90
CA ILE A 111 0.64 -9.34 -20.99
C ILE A 111 1.60 -9.20 -19.82
N GLY A 112 1.36 -9.92 -18.74
CA GLY A 112 2.37 -10.03 -17.70
C GLY A 112 2.17 -11.25 -16.85
N LYS A 113 3.24 -11.66 -16.20
CA LYS A 113 3.31 -12.93 -15.50
C LYS A 113 3.26 -12.69 -13.99
N MET A 114 2.29 -13.31 -13.32
CA MET A 114 2.20 -13.30 -11.86
C MET A 114 3.22 -14.28 -11.25
N LYS A 115 3.48 -14.15 -9.95
CA LYS A 115 4.37 -15.07 -9.19
C LYS A 115 3.96 -16.54 -9.26
N ASP A 116 2.66 -16.82 -9.42
CA ASP A 116 2.13 -18.18 -9.57
C ASP A 116 2.30 -18.73 -11.00
N GLY A 117 2.96 -17.99 -11.88
CA GLY A 117 3.27 -18.36 -13.26
C GLY A 117 2.13 -18.12 -14.25
N LYS A 118 0.95 -17.69 -13.79
CA LYS A 118 -0.20 -17.40 -14.67
C LYS A 118 0.01 -16.08 -15.41
N LEU A 119 -0.46 -16.04 -16.65
CA LEU A 119 -0.46 -14.82 -17.44
C LEU A 119 -1.72 -14.03 -17.13
N ILE A 120 -1.56 -12.73 -16.95
CA ILE A 120 -2.66 -11.78 -16.85
C ILE A 120 -2.51 -10.71 -17.92
N SER A 121 -3.62 -10.09 -18.29
CA SER A 121 -3.63 -8.95 -19.21
C SER A 121 -4.79 -8.03 -18.86
N LYS A 122 -4.74 -6.81 -19.42
CA LYS A 122 -5.79 -5.78 -19.29
C LYS A 122 -6.29 -5.56 -17.84
N PRO A 123 -5.42 -5.37 -16.84
CA PRO A 123 -5.88 -5.00 -15.50
C PRO A 123 -6.55 -3.63 -15.56
N SER A 124 -7.79 -3.55 -15.11
CA SER A 124 -8.62 -2.34 -15.15
C SER A 124 -9.15 -2.02 -13.76
N LEU A 125 -9.09 -0.74 -13.40
CA LEU A 125 -9.75 -0.15 -12.26
C LEU A 125 -10.67 0.96 -12.76
N GLN A 126 -11.95 0.87 -12.42
CA GLN A 126 -12.91 1.96 -12.61
C GLN A 126 -13.44 2.36 -11.24
N ILE A 127 -13.56 3.66 -11.01
CA ILE A 127 -14.09 4.24 -9.76
C ILE A 127 -15.29 5.10 -10.14
N SER A 128 -16.36 4.98 -9.36
CA SER A 128 -17.61 5.72 -9.56
C SER A 128 -18.16 6.17 -8.21
N GLU A 129 -18.97 7.22 -8.21
CA GLU A 129 -19.77 7.64 -7.05
C GLU A 129 -21.06 6.81 -6.91
N GLN A 130 -21.42 6.05 -7.95
CA GLN A 130 -22.59 5.18 -7.99
C GLN A 130 -22.19 3.70 -8.13
N PRO A 131 -23.02 2.76 -7.63
CA PRO A 131 -22.75 1.34 -7.75
C PRO A 131 -22.74 0.91 -9.22
N PHE A 132 -21.85 -0.02 -9.55
CA PHE A 132 -21.78 -0.61 -10.88
C PHE A 132 -22.89 -1.64 -11.07
N ASP A 133 -23.55 -1.59 -12.21
CA ASP A 133 -24.54 -2.61 -12.59
C ASP A 133 -23.80 -3.90 -13.02
N PRO A 134 -23.98 -5.03 -12.31
CA PRO A 134 -23.34 -6.31 -12.64
C PRO A 134 -23.83 -6.91 -13.97
N ASN A 135 -24.98 -6.46 -14.47
CA ASN A 135 -25.62 -6.94 -15.70
C ASN A 135 -25.51 -5.95 -16.86
N ALA A 136 -25.02 -4.73 -16.60
CA ALA A 136 -24.70 -3.81 -17.68
C ALA A 136 -23.61 -4.43 -18.55
N LYS A 137 -23.90 -4.63 -19.83
CA LYS A 137 -22.86 -4.80 -20.85
C LYS A 137 -21.93 -3.61 -20.66
N GLN A 138 -20.63 -3.88 -20.45
CA GLN A 138 -19.64 -2.82 -20.21
C GLN A 138 -19.93 -1.63 -21.13
N PRO A 139 -19.93 -0.40 -20.63
CA PRO A 139 -19.98 0.76 -21.50
C PRO A 139 -18.91 0.55 -22.57
N LYS A 140 -19.29 0.56 -23.85
CA LYS A 140 -18.32 0.91 -24.88
C LYS A 140 -17.73 2.22 -24.40
N THR A 141 -16.41 2.28 -24.23
CA THR A 141 -15.67 3.50 -23.97
C THR A 141 -16.34 4.63 -24.75
N GLU A 142 -17.12 5.48 -24.08
CA GLU A 142 -17.49 6.74 -24.68
C GLU A 142 -16.15 7.40 -24.96
N SER A 143 -15.96 7.71 -26.25
CA SER A 143 -14.79 8.42 -26.74
C SER A 143 -14.50 9.58 -25.77
N PRO A 144 -13.23 9.86 -25.45
CA PRO A 144 -12.91 10.97 -24.56
C PRO A 144 -13.68 12.22 -25.05
N PRO A 145 -14.23 13.04 -24.15
CA PRO A 145 -14.83 14.31 -24.52
C PRO A 145 -13.84 15.01 -25.45
N GLN A 146 -14.31 15.50 -26.62
CA GLN A 146 -13.47 16.30 -27.50
C GLN A 146 -12.72 17.32 -26.64
N GLU A 147 -11.39 17.22 -26.66
CA GLU A 147 -10.51 18.22 -26.08
C GLU A 147 -10.87 19.58 -26.70
N ASP A 148 -11.37 20.49 -25.88
CA ASP A 148 -11.35 21.92 -26.18
C ASP A 148 -9.86 22.30 -26.32
N PRO A 149 -9.39 22.78 -27.49
CA PRO A 149 -7.97 22.96 -27.78
C PRO A 149 -7.36 24.19 -27.07
N THR A 150 -7.86 24.56 -25.89
CA THR A 150 -7.48 25.80 -25.22
C THR A 150 -7.19 25.57 -23.74
N ASN A 151 -6.13 24.81 -23.43
CA ASN A 151 -5.50 24.90 -22.11
C ASN A 151 -4.02 24.51 -22.20
N ASP A 152 -3.20 25.50 -22.56
CA ASP A 152 -1.75 25.42 -22.57
C ASP A 152 -1.22 25.31 -21.12
N TYR A 153 -0.90 24.09 -20.70
CA TYR A 153 -0.22 23.78 -19.43
C TYR A 153 1.28 24.17 -19.42
N GLU A 154 1.77 24.84 -20.47
CA GLU A 154 3.20 25.16 -20.66
C GLU A 154 3.58 26.61 -20.28
N ALA A 155 2.63 27.44 -19.82
CA ALA A 155 2.89 28.86 -19.57
C ALA A 155 3.41 29.23 -18.16
N ASN A 156 3.51 28.28 -17.20
CA ASN A 156 3.85 28.60 -15.80
C ASN A 156 5.20 28.05 -15.31
N LEU A 157 6.15 27.75 -16.19
CA LEU A 157 7.50 27.29 -15.84
C LEU A 157 8.64 28.19 -16.35
N GLN A 158 8.44 29.51 -16.36
CA GLN A 158 9.58 30.43 -16.44
C GLN A 158 9.87 31.04 -15.05
N PRO A 159 11.10 30.89 -14.52
CA PRO A 159 11.48 31.56 -13.29
C PRO A 159 11.62 33.06 -13.54
N SER A 160 11.07 33.86 -12.64
CA SER A 160 11.28 35.31 -12.58
C SER A 160 12.77 35.60 -12.40
N ASN A 161 13.37 36.30 -13.36
CA ASN A 161 14.61 37.06 -13.18
C ASN A 161 14.27 38.52 -12.97
#